data_AF-A0A8D8J3T1-F1
#
_entry.id   AF-A0A8D8J3T1-F1
#
_cell.length_a   1.000
_cell.length_b   1.000
_cell.length_c   1.000
_cell.angle_alpha   90.00
_cell.angle_beta   90.00
_cell.angle_gamma   90.00
#
_symmetry.space_group_name_H-M   'P 1'
#
loop_
_entity.id
_entity.type
_entity.pdbx_description
1 polymer ?
#
loop_
_entity_poly.entity_id
_entity_poly.type
_entity_poly.pdbx_seq_one_letter_code
_entity_poly.pdbx_strand_id
1 'polypeptide(L)'
;RAVRSNPTDGCTELDPPPENVTLSRFAVIIARYNCSFEDKIRNAQKAGYAAVIVHNVGSNDLERMSANHAEDILIPSVFIGESNGIYIIESFLYPLPYALIITDDIPFNINNNLIIPFAIVVGLCFIIMI
;
A
#
# COMPACT_ATOMS: atom_id res chain seq x y z
N ARG A 1 2.63 2.11 -11.39
CA ARG A 1 2.33 3.56 -11.26
C ARG A 1 1.05 3.73 -10.45
N ALA A 2 0.69 4.95 -10.04
CA ALA A 2 -0.55 5.20 -9.30
C ALA A 2 -1.45 6.23 -9.99
N VAL A 3 -2.76 6.06 -9.86
CA VAL A 3 -3.79 7.05 -10.23
C VAL A 3 -4.78 7.24 -9.09
N ARG A 4 -5.41 8.41 -9.04
CA ARG A 4 -6.55 8.64 -8.16
C ARG A 4 -7.78 7.95 -8.72
N SER A 5 -8.57 7.33 -7.85
CA SER A 5 -9.88 6.78 -8.21
C SER A 5 -10.87 7.85 -8.66
N ASN A 6 -11.72 7.45 -9.60
CA ASN A 6 -12.90 8.18 -10.00
C ASN A 6 -14.06 7.18 -10.17
N PRO A 7 -15.12 7.23 -9.33
CA PRO A 7 -15.30 8.14 -8.19
C PRO A 7 -14.28 7.91 -7.07
N THR A 8 -14.08 8.94 -6.23
CA THR A 8 -13.02 8.96 -5.19
C THR A 8 -13.21 7.92 -4.08
N ASP A 9 -14.44 7.48 -3.85
CA ASP A 9 -14.76 6.45 -2.86
C ASP A 9 -14.70 5.03 -3.44
N GLY A 10 -14.62 4.85 -4.76
CA GLY A 10 -14.60 3.53 -5.41
C GLY A 10 -15.79 2.64 -5.09
N CYS A 11 -16.93 3.21 -4.68
CA CYS A 11 -18.12 2.44 -4.31
C CYS A 11 -18.97 2.03 -5.51
N THR A 12 -18.79 2.69 -6.65
CA THR A 12 -19.37 2.30 -7.94
C THR A 12 -18.30 1.87 -8.91
N GLU A 13 -18.71 1.56 -10.14
CA GLU A 13 -17.80 1.28 -11.25
C GLU A 13 -16.74 2.38 -11.39
N LEU A 14 -15.47 1.97 -11.45
CA LEU A 14 -14.31 2.83 -11.52
C LEU A 14 -13.87 3.01 -12.97
N ASP A 15 -13.35 4.20 -13.28
CA ASP A 15 -12.67 4.44 -14.54
C ASP A 15 -11.48 3.47 -14.70
N PRO A 16 -11.26 2.90 -15.90
CA PRO A 16 -10.15 2.00 -16.14
C PRO A 16 -8.80 2.74 -16.04
N PRO A 17 -7.69 1.99 -15.84
CA PRO A 17 -6.35 2.56 -15.93
C PRO A 17 -6.11 3.29 -17.27
N PRO A 18 -5.24 4.31 -17.30
CA PRO A 18 -4.92 5.02 -18.54
C PRO A 18 -4.46 4.09 -19.67
N GLU A 19 -5.25 3.98 -20.74
CA GLU A 19 -5.07 3.02 -21.85
C GLU A 19 -3.79 3.26 -22.67
N ASN A 20 -3.27 4.49 -22.68
CA ASN A 20 -2.11 4.89 -23.49
C ASN A 20 -0.77 4.28 -23.04
N VAL A 21 -0.78 3.37 -22.07
CA VAL A 21 0.43 2.73 -21.55
C VAL A 21 0.24 1.22 -21.48
N THR A 22 0.21 0.57 -22.65
CA THR A 22 -0.12 -0.85 -22.90
C THR A 22 0.67 -1.90 -22.10
N LEU A 23 1.72 -1.52 -21.36
CA LEU A 23 2.53 -2.40 -20.52
C LEU A 23 2.65 -1.95 -19.06
N SER A 24 2.02 -0.84 -18.66
CA SER A 24 2.13 -0.32 -17.29
C SER A 24 1.02 -0.85 -16.40
N ARG A 25 1.41 -1.47 -15.29
CA ARG A 25 0.50 -1.80 -14.20
C ARG A 25 0.22 -0.55 -13.35
N PHE A 26 -1.06 -0.27 -13.14
CA PHE A 26 -1.51 0.84 -12.31
C PHE A 26 -2.11 0.33 -11.02
N ALA A 27 -1.74 0.98 -9.92
CA ALA A 27 -2.48 0.94 -8.68
C ALA A 27 -3.48 2.09 -8.66
N VAL A 28 -4.63 1.88 -8.02
CA VAL A 28 -5.61 2.94 -7.76
C VAL A 28 -5.57 3.34 -6.29
N ILE A 29 -5.66 4.64 -6.05
CA ILE A 29 -5.76 5.23 -4.71
C ILE A 29 -7.21 5.60 -4.43
N ILE A 30 -7.81 5.01 -3.38
CA ILE A 30 -9.23 5.10 -3.03
C ILE A 30 -9.40 5.67 -1.62
N ALA A 31 -10.35 6.59 -1.43
CA ALA A 31 -10.70 7.09 -0.12
C ALA A 31 -11.58 6.08 0.65
N ARG A 32 -11.38 5.96 1.97
CA ARG A 32 -12.09 5.00 2.85
C ARG A 32 -13.63 5.09 2.87
N TYR A 33 -14.25 6.19 2.45
CA TYR A 33 -15.68 6.51 2.67
C TYR A 33 -16.73 5.53 2.08
N ASN A 34 -17.99 5.68 2.51
CA ASN A 34 -19.24 5.21 1.87
C ASN A 34 -19.54 3.70 1.77
N CYS A 35 -18.56 2.84 1.53
CA CYS A 35 -18.76 1.40 1.33
C CYS A 35 -17.63 0.56 1.95
N SER A 36 -17.78 -0.76 1.95
CA SER A 36 -16.80 -1.66 2.55
C SER A 36 -15.48 -1.68 1.78
N PHE A 37 -14.40 -2.15 2.43
CA PHE A 37 -13.11 -2.36 1.75
C PHE A 37 -13.22 -3.38 0.63
N GLU A 38 -14.01 -4.43 0.82
CA GLU A 38 -14.28 -5.46 -0.17
C GLU A 38 -14.88 -4.86 -1.45
N ASP A 39 -15.91 -4.02 -1.33
CA ASP A 39 -16.57 -3.41 -2.49
C ASP A 39 -15.59 -2.57 -3.32
N LYS A 40 -14.78 -1.75 -2.64
CA LYS A 40 -13.76 -0.90 -3.27
C LYS A 40 -12.76 -1.72 -4.07
N ILE A 41 -12.25 -2.79 -3.45
CA ILE A 41 -11.23 -3.64 -4.06
C ILE A 41 -11.80 -4.43 -5.23
N ARG A 42 -13.05 -4.93 -5.11
CA ARG A 42 -13.74 -5.63 -6.21
C ARG A 42 -14.00 -4.70 -7.40
N ASN A 43 -14.44 -3.47 -7.15
CA ASN A 43 -14.62 -2.48 -8.21
C ASN A 43 -13.30 -2.15 -8.91
N ALA A 44 -12.21 -1.98 -8.15
CA ALA A 44 -10.88 -1.75 -8.71
C ALA A 44 -10.36 -2.94 -9.54
N GLN A 45 -10.58 -4.15 -9.04
CA GLN A 45 -10.22 -5.37 -9.76
C GLN A 45 -11.01 -5.49 -11.07
N LYS A 46 -12.32 -5.22 -11.04
CA LYS A 46 -13.18 -5.23 -12.22
C LYS A 46 -12.75 -4.18 -13.26
N ALA A 47 -12.30 -3.01 -12.82
CA ALA A 47 -11.77 -1.96 -13.69
C ALA A 47 -10.38 -2.26 -14.27
N GLY A 48 -9.71 -3.35 -13.84
CA GLY A 48 -8.43 -3.78 -14.39
C GLY A 48 -7.19 -3.18 -13.70
N TYR A 49 -7.34 -2.65 -12.49
CA TYR A 49 -6.19 -2.23 -11.69
C TYR A 49 -5.38 -3.42 -11.18
N ALA A 50 -4.07 -3.22 -11.00
CA ALA A 50 -3.15 -4.26 -10.55
C ALA A 50 -2.94 -4.27 -9.02
N ALA A 51 -3.32 -3.20 -8.33
CA ALA A 51 -3.22 -3.05 -6.87
C ALA A 51 -4.15 -1.94 -6.38
N VAL A 52 -4.46 -1.95 -5.09
CA VAL A 52 -5.29 -0.92 -4.43
C VAL A 52 -4.54 -0.33 -3.23
N ILE A 53 -4.58 0.99 -3.12
CA ILE A 53 -4.19 1.72 -1.92
C ILE A 53 -5.44 2.41 -1.39
N VAL A 54 -5.94 1.97 -0.24
CA VAL A 54 -7.01 2.68 0.47
C VAL A 54 -6.35 3.65 1.44
N HIS A 55 -6.68 4.94 1.34
CA HIS A 55 -6.21 5.92 2.31
C HIS A 55 -7.32 6.33 3.27
N ASN A 56 -6.92 6.59 4.51
CA ASN A 56 -7.84 7.01 5.54
C ASN A 56 -8.33 8.45 5.31
N VAL A 57 -9.48 8.67 5.94
CA VAL A 57 -10.38 9.81 6.06
C VAL A 57 -10.30 10.66 7.33
N GLY A 58 -9.58 11.78 7.41
CA GLY A 58 -9.53 12.61 8.62
C GLY A 58 -8.78 11.99 9.80
N SER A 59 -7.96 10.97 9.55
CA SER A 59 -7.05 10.36 10.54
C SER A 59 -5.87 9.68 9.84
N ASN A 60 -4.76 9.53 10.57
CA ASN A 60 -3.62 8.72 10.16
C ASN A 60 -3.60 7.33 10.80
N ASP A 61 -4.60 7.02 11.62
CA ASP A 61 -4.72 5.70 12.25
C ASP A 61 -4.92 4.64 11.18
N LEU A 62 -4.29 3.48 11.39
CA LEU A 62 -4.39 2.35 10.49
C LEU A 62 -5.54 1.45 10.90
N GLU A 63 -6.29 0.98 9.91
CA GLU A 63 -7.37 0.02 10.10
C GLU A 63 -7.04 -1.28 9.38
N ARG A 64 -7.39 -2.41 10.00
CA ARG A 64 -7.30 -3.70 9.34
C ARG A 64 -8.45 -3.84 8.36
N MET A 65 -8.14 -3.97 7.08
CA MET A 65 -9.13 -4.30 6.08
C MET A 65 -9.61 -5.75 6.26
N SER A 66 -10.92 -5.95 6.16
CA SER A 66 -11.55 -7.26 6.20
C SER A 66 -12.51 -7.39 5.02
N ALA A 67 -12.70 -8.62 4.56
CA ALA A 67 -13.62 -9.00 3.51
C ALA A 67 -14.34 -10.29 3.94
N ASN A 68 -15.62 -10.41 3.59
CA ASN A 68 -16.42 -11.60 3.89
C ASN A 68 -16.03 -12.76 2.96
N HIS A 69 -15.71 -12.45 1.70
CA HIS A 69 -15.29 -13.42 0.69
C HIS A 69 -13.94 -12.98 0.11
N ALA A 70 -12.87 -13.24 0.87
CA ALA A 70 -11.52 -12.82 0.51
C ALA A 70 -10.93 -13.61 -0.67
N GLU A 71 -11.46 -14.81 -0.93
CA GLU A 71 -11.03 -15.72 -2.00
C GLU A 71 -11.15 -15.16 -3.41
N ASP A 72 -12.07 -14.21 -3.64
CA ASP A 72 -12.26 -13.57 -4.94
C ASP A 72 -11.39 -12.33 -5.16
N ILE A 73 -10.67 -11.89 -4.12
CA ILE A 73 -9.79 -10.71 -4.17
C ILE A 73 -8.39 -11.18 -4.57
N LEU A 74 -7.99 -10.85 -5.79
CA LEU A 74 -6.75 -11.31 -6.41
C LEU A 74 -5.66 -10.23 -6.43
N ILE A 75 -6.04 -8.96 -6.27
CA ILE A 75 -5.10 -7.84 -6.33
C ILE A 75 -4.63 -7.44 -4.92
N PRO A 76 -3.33 -7.17 -4.73
CA PRO A 76 -2.79 -6.72 -3.46
C PRO A 76 -3.43 -5.38 -3.08
N SER A 77 -3.82 -5.29 -1.80
CA SER A 77 -4.56 -4.15 -1.26
C SER A 77 -3.92 -3.71 0.05
N VAL A 78 -3.56 -2.43 0.16
CA VAL A 78 -2.93 -1.87 1.36
C VAL A 78 -3.73 -0.69 1.90
N PHE A 79 -3.70 -0.49 3.21
CA PHE A 79 -4.32 0.64 3.89
C PHE A 79 -3.26 1.58 4.43
N ILE A 80 -3.42 2.89 4.20
CA ILE A 80 -2.50 3.93 4.67
C ILE A 80 -3.25 5.08 5.34
N GLY A 81 -2.55 5.85 6.18
CA GLY A 81 -3.10 7.08 6.78
C GLY A 81 -3.41 8.17 5.75
N GLU A 82 -4.26 9.12 6.13
CA GLU A 82 -4.69 10.24 5.29
C GLU A 82 -3.51 11.05 4.74
N SER A 83 -2.57 11.45 5.59
CA SER A 83 -1.46 12.33 5.19
C SER A 83 -0.60 11.70 4.10
N ASN A 84 -0.33 10.40 4.19
CA ASN A 84 0.42 9.68 3.15
C ASN A 84 -0.41 9.54 1.86
N GLY A 85 -1.71 9.27 1.99
CA GLY A 85 -2.61 9.17 0.83
C GLY A 85 -2.67 10.47 0.04
N ILE A 86 -2.89 11.59 0.73
CA ILE A 86 -2.90 12.93 0.13
C ILE A 86 -1.54 13.24 -0.50
N TYR A 87 -0.44 12.99 0.22
CA TYR A 87 0.90 13.26 -0.29
C TYR A 87 1.20 12.51 -1.60
N ILE A 88 0.79 11.23 -1.70
CA ILE A 88 0.92 10.46 -2.94
C ILE A 88 0.07 11.04 -4.06
N ILE A 89 -1.18 11.42 -3.75
CA ILE A 89 -2.11 12.00 -4.72
C ILE A 89 -1.56 13.32 -5.29
N GLU A 90 -0.96 14.16 -4.46
CA GLU A 90 -0.48 15.48 -4.88
C GLU A 90 0.88 15.44 -5.57
N SER A 91 1.75 14.48 -5.22
CA SER A 91 3.17 14.52 -5.62
C SER A 91 3.62 13.41 -6.58
N PHE A 92 2.92 12.27 -6.64
CA PHE A 92 3.45 11.06 -7.29
C PHE A 92 2.50 10.37 -8.27
N LEU A 93 1.33 10.96 -8.55
CA LEU A 93 0.41 10.39 -9.52
C LEU A 93 0.92 10.49 -10.97
N TYR A 94 0.50 9.52 -11.78
CA TYR A 94 0.59 9.66 -13.24
C TYR A 94 -0.10 10.98 -13.68
N PRO A 95 0.49 11.76 -14.62
CA PRO A 95 1.53 11.40 -15.59
C PRO A 95 2.99 11.59 -15.15
N LEU A 96 3.26 11.85 -13.87
CA LEU A 96 4.62 12.04 -13.39
C LEU A 96 5.48 10.76 -13.55
N PRO A 97 6.81 10.88 -13.73
CA PRO A 97 7.71 9.77 -14.08
C PRO A 97 8.10 8.91 -12.87
N TYR A 98 7.20 8.71 -11.91
CA TYR A 98 7.45 7.91 -10.72
C TYR A 98 6.97 6.47 -10.86
N ALA A 99 7.68 5.55 -10.21
CA ALA A 99 7.28 4.17 -10.04
C ALA A 99 6.74 3.95 -8.63
N LEU A 100 5.64 3.19 -8.52
CA LEU A 100 5.10 2.75 -7.25
C LEU A 100 5.54 1.30 -7.04
N ILE A 101 6.13 1.02 -5.88
CA ILE A 101 6.55 -0.31 -5.45
C ILE A 101 5.81 -0.62 -4.14
N ILE A 102 5.10 -1.74 -4.11
CA ILE A 102 4.47 -2.28 -2.90
C ILE A 102 5.23 -3.57 -2.58
N THR A 103 5.82 -3.64 -1.39
CA THR A 103 6.57 -4.81 -0.90
C THR A 103 6.06 -5.18 0.49
N ASP A 104 6.13 -6.46 0.82
CA ASP A 104 5.92 -7.02 2.16
C ASP A 104 7.20 -6.97 3.02
N ASP A 105 8.31 -6.52 2.45
CA ASP A 105 9.56 -6.33 3.17
C ASP A 105 9.39 -5.32 4.31
N ILE A 106 9.54 -5.79 5.54
CA ILE A 106 9.75 -4.90 6.68
C ILE A 106 11.07 -4.15 6.50
N PRO A 107 11.12 -2.82 6.71
CA PRO A 107 12.36 -2.08 6.60
C PRO A 107 13.39 -2.67 7.56
N PHE A 108 14.58 -2.98 7.04
CA PHE A 108 15.64 -3.63 7.81
C PHE A 108 15.97 -2.81 9.07
N ASN A 109 15.67 -3.37 10.25
CA ASN A 109 15.98 -2.72 11.51
C ASN A 109 17.44 -3.03 11.90
N ILE A 110 18.34 -2.10 11.58
CA ILE A 110 19.79 -2.24 11.84
C ILE A 110 20.09 -2.54 13.32
N ASN A 111 19.33 -1.94 14.24
CA ASN A 111 19.52 -2.15 15.68
C ASN A 111 19.29 -3.60 16.06
N ASN A 112 18.15 -4.16 15.64
CA ASN A 112 17.75 -5.52 16.03
C ASN A 112 18.46 -6.61 15.24
N ASN A 113 18.70 -6.37 13.94
CA ASN A 113 19.19 -7.40 13.03
C ASN A 113 20.72 -7.40 12.85
N LEU A 114 21.42 -6.36 13.31
CA LEU A 114 22.88 -6.24 13.14
C LEU A 114 23.59 -5.92 14.46
N ILE A 115 23.18 -4.86 15.15
CA ILE A 115 23.92 -4.32 16.30
C ILE A 115 23.79 -5.21 17.54
N ILE A 116 22.57 -5.66 17.88
CA ILE A 116 22.35 -6.55 19.04
C ILE A 116 23.14 -7.87 18.93
N PRO A 117 23.04 -8.66 17.83
CA PRO A 117 23.78 -9.90 17.73
C PRO A 117 25.31 -9.68 17.72
N PHE A 118 25.81 -8.62 17.10
CA PHE A 118 27.23 -8.25 17.16
C PHE A 118 27.69 -7.91 18.59
N ALA A 119 26.91 -7.11 19.32
CA ALA A 119 27.20 -6.73 20.70
C ALA A 119 27.21 -7.93 21.65
N ILE A 120 26.31 -8.91 21.46
CA ILE A 120 26.28 -10.15 22.24
C ILE A 120 27.56 -10.96 22.01
N VAL A 121 28.00 -11.13 20.75
CA VAL A 121 29.23 -11.86 20.44
C VAL A 121 30.45 -11.19 21.06
N VAL A 122 30.58 -9.87 20.90
CA VAL A 122 31.69 -9.10 21.49
C VAL A 122 31.67 -9.18 23.03
N GLY A 123 30.49 -9.05 23.64
CA GLY A 123 30.32 -9.17 25.10
C GLY A 123 30.72 -10.55 25.64
N LEU A 124 30.34 -11.63 24.95
CA LEU A 124 30.75 -13.00 25.29
C LEU A 124 32.27 -13.18 25.19
N CYS A 125 32.90 -12.62 24.16
CA CYS A 125 34.36 -12.67 24.03
C CYS A 125 35.08 -12.03 25.22
N PHE A 126 34.61 -10.87 25.71
CA PHE A 126 35.20 -10.24 26.89
C PHE A 126 35.01 -11.06 28.17
N ILE A 127 33.86 -11.73 28.34
CA ILE A 127 33.62 -12.60 29.50
C ILE A 127 34.55 -13.82 29.48
N ILE A 128 34.76 -14.43 28.31
CA ILE A 128 35.63 -15.63 28.17
C ILE A 128 37.11 -15.31 28.42
N MET A 129 37.53 -14.06 28.18
CA MET A 129 38.92 -13.62 28.39
C MET A 129 39.29 -13.36 29.86
N ILE A 130 38.30 -13.33 30.77
CA ILE A 130 38.49 -13.16 32.22
C ILE A 130 38.55 -14.53 32.89
#